data_AF-A0A8T5NEX6-F1
#
_entry.id   AF-A0A8T5NEX6-F1
#
_cell.length_a   1.000
_cell.length_b   1.000
_cell.length_c   1.000
_cell.angle_alpha   90.00
_cell.angle_beta   90.00
_cell.angle_gamma   90.00
#
_symmetry.space_group_name_H-M   'P 1'
#
loop_
_entity.id
_entity.type
_entity.pdbx_description
1 polymer ?
#
loop_
_entity_poly.entity_id
_entity_poly.type
_entity_poly.pdbx_seq_one_letter_code
_entity_poly.pdbx_strand_id
1 'polypeptide(L)'
;NIHLKKLEPLLNKNEGNLSAAIRDSVDIADVVLQQYGTIEKAISNITSETKKLTEREKSIESGKNVLICSQVFQWMLKWTKGIPIDPEIMEELLDPLKINTISELDKQVNAISRESGWNCEVSIFCMDDMEPETAAVTITGENELYRDFLAQLVIMFLVYNKGLDIDVIHGRATSVRIYLKKLEEGKRCCAANEHFGYLKDVVFEFASKKDFWKNLIEIYRSMNYNMVSIHKDQYEEILAGNVFVDKGIFESLSRQHISSIPHQEFLSLLKKTHESMQLIDKIELFDNEINIYHNYKLEKAVQRLLEYYISLLNANGHQYEGKYSTSLIVLSHACCRT
;
A
#
# COMPACT_ATOMS: atom_id res chain seq x y z
N ASN A 1 -69.22 -3.28 15.60
CA ASN A 1 -68.50 -4.00 16.67
C ASN A 1 -66.99 -4.14 16.45
N ILE A 2 -66.45 -4.15 15.22
CA ILE A 2 -64.99 -4.29 14.97
C ILE A 2 -64.20 -3.00 15.32
N HIS A 3 -64.77 -1.82 15.08
CA HIS A 3 -64.08 -0.54 15.35
C HIS A 3 -63.95 -0.21 16.85
N LEU A 4 -64.90 -0.64 17.68
CA LEU A 4 -64.82 -0.46 19.14
C LEU A 4 -63.73 -1.32 19.77
N LYS A 5 -63.51 -2.54 19.26
CA LYS A 5 -62.37 -3.40 19.67
C LYS A 5 -61.01 -2.78 19.38
N LYS A 6 -60.90 -1.91 18.38
CA LYS A 6 -59.63 -1.22 18.06
C LYS A 6 -59.28 -0.11 19.05
N LEU A 7 -60.28 0.44 19.76
CA LEU A 7 -60.10 1.46 20.79
C LEU A 7 -59.91 0.86 22.19
N GLU A 8 -60.20 -0.44 22.35
CA GLU A 8 -60.08 -1.21 23.59
C GLU A 8 -58.71 -1.07 24.29
N PRO A 9 -57.56 -1.06 23.59
CA PRO A 9 -56.26 -0.86 24.24
C PRO A 9 -56.12 0.52 24.88
N LEU A 10 -56.62 1.56 24.19
CA LEU A 10 -56.57 2.94 24.66
C LEU A 10 -57.62 3.20 25.75
N LEU A 11 -58.75 2.50 25.69
CA LEU A 11 -59.76 2.50 26.75
C LEU A 11 -59.21 1.87 28.03
N ASN A 12 -58.55 0.72 27.92
CA ASN A 12 -57.97 0.00 29.06
C ASN A 12 -56.83 0.80 29.70
N LYS A 13 -56.01 1.48 28.89
CA LYS A 13 -54.96 2.39 29.36
C LYS A 13 -55.52 3.56 30.18
N ASN A 14 -56.72 4.03 29.83
CA ASN A 14 -57.38 5.17 30.46
C ASN A 14 -58.52 4.75 31.41
N GLU A 15 -58.48 3.52 31.94
CA GLU A 15 -59.45 2.99 32.93
C GLU A 15 -60.93 3.11 32.50
N GLY A 16 -61.20 2.92 31.20
CA GLY A 16 -62.54 3.03 30.63
C GLY A 16 -62.98 4.45 30.29
N ASN A 17 -62.11 5.46 30.47
CA ASN A 17 -62.40 6.83 30.08
C ASN A 17 -62.26 7.01 28.56
N LEU A 18 -63.41 7.01 27.88
CA LEU A 18 -63.52 7.17 26.44
C LEU A 18 -62.94 8.50 25.94
N SER A 19 -63.13 9.60 26.67
CA SER A 19 -62.64 10.93 26.26
C SER A 19 -61.12 11.01 26.26
N ALA A 20 -60.48 10.37 27.24
CA ALA A 20 -59.01 10.27 27.30
C ALA A 20 -58.46 9.34 26.21
N ALA A 21 -59.12 8.21 25.95
CA ALA A 21 -58.75 7.31 24.86
C ALA A 21 -58.88 7.95 23.47
N ILE A 22 -59.90 8.79 23.25
CA ILE A 22 -60.06 9.56 22.01
C ILE A 22 -58.96 10.62 21.88
N ARG A 23 -58.61 11.32 22.97
CA ARG A 23 -57.52 12.30 22.96
C ARG A 23 -56.18 11.64 22.61
N ASP A 24 -55.85 10.51 23.25
CA ASP A 24 -54.66 9.72 22.93
C ASP A 24 -54.65 9.28 21.46
N SER A 25 -55.82 8.91 20.90
CA SER A 25 -55.93 8.51 19.49
C SER A 25 -55.65 9.68 18.54
N VAL A 26 -56.10 10.89 18.89
CA VAL A 26 -55.87 12.12 18.13
C VAL A 26 -54.41 12.53 18.23
N ASP A 27 -53.80 12.45 19.42
CA ASP A 27 -52.38 12.78 19.62
C ASP A 27 -51.48 11.83 18.82
N ILE A 28 -51.81 10.53 18.80
CA ILE A 28 -51.11 9.54 17.96
C ILE A 28 -51.29 9.87 16.47
N ALA A 29 -52.51 10.22 16.04
CA ALA A 29 -52.77 10.58 14.65
C ALA A 29 -52.00 11.85 14.24
N ASP A 30 -51.90 12.84 15.13
CA ASP A 30 -51.14 14.08 14.89
C ASP A 30 -49.64 13.82 14.77
N VAL A 31 -49.06 12.98 15.64
CA VAL A 31 -47.64 12.58 15.53
C VAL A 31 -47.38 11.85 14.20
N VAL A 32 -48.31 10.98 13.82
CA VAL A 32 -48.24 10.24 12.55
C VAL A 32 -48.35 11.18 11.35
N LEU A 33 -49.24 12.17 11.40
CA LEU A 33 -49.38 13.20 10.36
C LEU A 33 -48.15 14.11 10.29
N GLN A 34 -47.54 14.48 11.41
CA GLN A 34 -46.30 15.26 11.43
C GLN A 34 -45.12 14.51 10.83
N GLN A 35 -44.99 13.20 11.09
CA GLN A 35 -43.86 12.41 10.56
C GLN A 35 -44.04 11.99 9.10
N TYR A 36 -45.27 11.67 8.68
CA TYR A 36 -45.51 11.02 7.37
C TYR A 36 -46.41 11.82 6.42
N GLY A 37 -46.97 12.95 6.88
CA GLY A 37 -47.84 13.84 6.10
C GLY A 37 -49.27 13.31 5.89
N THR A 38 -49.45 12.00 5.70
CA THR A 38 -50.77 11.35 5.55
C THR A 38 -50.80 10.01 6.31
N ILE A 39 -51.98 9.65 6.81
CA ILE A 39 -52.18 8.39 7.55
C ILE A 39 -52.02 7.19 6.60
N GLU A 40 -52.42 7.29 5.33
CA GLU A 40 -52.19 6.23 4.34
C GLU A 40 -50.70 5.98 4.09
N LYS A 41 -49.87 7.04 4.07
CA LYS A 41 -48.42 6.92 3.90
C LYS A 41 -47.75 6.30 5.12
N ALA A 42 -48.21 6.64 6.32
CA ALA A 42 -47.78 6.00 7.56
C ALA A 42 -48.13 4.51 7.60
N ILE A 43 -49.38 4.16 7.26
CA ILE A 43 -49.80 2.77 7.14
C ILE A 43 -48.96 2.07 6.07
N SER A 44 -48.75 2.65 4.89
CA SER A 44 -47.91 2.02 3.85
C SER A 44 -46.46 1.76 4.32
N ASN A 45 -45.89 2.63 5.16
CA ASN A 45 -44.55 2.48 5.74
C ASN A 45 -44.50 1.49 6.90
N ILE A 46 -45.57 1.37 7.68
CA ILE A 46 -45.67 0.46 8.83
C ILE A 46 -46.07 -0.94 8.39
N THR A 47 -47.04 -1.08 7.47
CA THR A 47 -47.48 -2.37 6.91
C THR A 47 -46.53 -2.91 5.84
N SER A 48 -45.56 -2.12 5.37
CA SER A 48 -44.40 -2.65 4.62
C SER A 48 -43.37 -3.27 5.57
N GLU A 49 -43.83 -4.14 6.47
CA GLU A 49 -43.02 -5.05 7.32
C GLU A 49 -42.12 -6.02 6.53
N THR A 50 -41.98 -5.83 5.21
CA THR A 50 -40.78 -6.21 4.49
C THR A 50 -40.04 -4.94 4.11
N LYS A 51 -39.35 -4.34 5.07
CA LYS A 51 -38.30 -3.35 4.77
C LYS A 51 -37.37 -4.06 3.79
N LYS A 52 -37.44 -3.74 2.49
CA LYS A 52 -36.60 -4.38 1.49
C LYS A 52 -35.18 -4.06 1.89
N LEU A 53 -34.51 -5.03 2.52
CA LEU A 53 -33.13 -4.91 2.91
C LEU A 53 -32.35 -4.46 1.69
N THR A 54 -31.55 -3.42 1.87
CA THR A 54 -30.57 -2.98 0.87
C THR A 54 -29.65 -4.17 0.54
N GLU A 55 -29.03 -4.17 -0.64
CA GLU A 55 -28.07 -5.23 -1.01
C GLU A 55 -26.97 -5.39 0.05
N ARG A 56 -26.55 -4.27 0.64
CA ARG A 56 -25.66 -4.22 1.81
C ARG A 56 -26.23 -4.97 3.01
N GLU A 57 -27.44 -4.64 3.46
CA GLU A 57 -28.06 -5.30 4.62
C GLU A 57 -28.26 -6.81 4.38
N LYS A 58 -28.68 -7.21 3.16
CA LYS A 58 -28.80 -8.62 2.78
C LYS A 58 -27.47 -9.35 2.83
N SER A 59 -26.40 -8.73 2.34
CA SER A 59 -25.06 -9.33 2.34
C SER A 59 -24.50 -9.54 3.76
N ILE A 60 -24.87 -8.66 4.70
CA ILE A 60 -24.51 -8.79 6.11
C ILE A 60 -25.32 -9.91 6.75
N GLU A 61 -26.62 -9.96 6.49
CA GLU A 61 -27.52 -10.97 7.05
C GLU A 61 -27.19 -12.39 6.54
N SER A 62 -26.77 -12.51 5.29
CA SER A 62 -26.35 -13.78 4.69
C SER A 62 -24.95 -14.24 5.15
N GLY A 63 -24.24 -13.42 5.95
CA GLY A 63 -22.86 -13.69 6.36
C GLY A 63 -21.82 -13.58 5.23
N LYS A 64 -22.19 -13.03 4.06
CA LYS A 64 -21.26 -12.77 2.95
C LYS A 64 -20.30 -11.64 3.30
N ASN A 65 -20.81 -10.60 3.96
CA ASN A 65 -20.04 -9.45 4.43
C ASN A 65 -20.15 -9.32 5.95
N VAL A 66 -19.11 -8.77 6.58
CA VAL A 66 -19.11 -8.45 8.02
C VAL A 66 -19.11 -6.93 8.19
N LEU A 67 -19.89 -6.44 9.16
CA LEU A 67 -19.86 -5.02 9.51
C LEU A 67 -18.60 -4.73 10.35
N ILE A 68 -17.68 -3.96 9.78
CA ILE A 68 -16.49 -3.48 10.47
C ILE A 68 -16.59 -1.95 10.63
N CYS A 69 -16.13 -1.47 11.77
CA CYS A 69 -16.02 -0.04 12.05
C CYS A 69 -15.07 0.64 11.03
N SER A 70 -15.47 1.76 10.43
CA SER A 70 -14.73 2.37 9.31
C SER A 70 -13.29 2.76 9.69
N GLN A 71 -13.08 3.19 10.94
CA GLN A 71 -11.76 3.52 11.47
C GLN A 71 -10.85 2.29 11.56
N VAL A 72 -11.40 1.12 11.90
CA VAL A 72 -10.63 -0.14 11.94
C VAL A 72 -10.23 -0.54 10.52
N PHE A 73 -11.15 -0.44 9.56
CA PHE A 73 -10.84 -0.74 8.16
C PHE A 73 -9.78 0.21 7.58
N GLN A 74 -9.91 1.52 7.82
CA GLN A 74 -8.89 2.50 7.41
C GLN A 74 -7.54 2.24 8.07
N TRP A 75 -7.53 1.86 9.35
CA TRP A 75 -6.30 1.46 10.03
C TRP A 75 -5.65 0.25 9.34
N MET A 76 -6.41 -0.79 9.02
CA MET A 76 -5.89 -1.96 8.28
C MET A 76 -5.29 -1.54 6.94
N LEU A 77 -6.03 -0.79 6.11
CA LEU A 77 -5.54 -0.33 4.80
C LEU A 77 -4.26 0.51 4.91
N LYS A 78 -4.16 1.37 5.93
CA LYS A 78 -2.97 2.18 6.17
C LYS A 78 -1.75 1.32 6.47
N TRP A 79 -1.91 0.23 7.21
CA TRP A 79 -0.81 -0.67 7.59
C TRP A 79 -0.51 -1.75 6.56
N THR A 80 -1.42 -2.00 5.62
CA THR A 80 -1.20 -2.92 4.48
C THR A 80 -0.78 -2.20 3.20
N LYS A 81 -0.58 -0.88 3.22
CA LYS A 81 -0.16 -0.11 2.04
C LYS A 81 1.21 -0.62 1.53
N GLY A 82 1.28 -0.94 0.24
CA GLY A 82 2.47 -1.51 -0.40
C GLY A 82 2.58 -3.03 -0.30
N ILE A 83 1.64 -3.69 0.37
CA ILE A 83 1.52 -5.16 0.38
C ILE A 83 0.51 -5.54 -0.71
N PRO A 84 0.89 -6.38 -1.69
CA PRO A 84 -0.04 -6.83 -2.73
C PRO A 84 -1.20 -7.63 -2.10
N ILE A 85 -2.42 -7.43 -2.61
CA ILE A 85 -3.55 -8.30 -2.29
C ILE A 85 -3.19 -9.72 -2.75
N ASP A 86 -3.49 -10.70 -1.90
CA ASP A 86 -3.28 -12.11 -2.23
C ASP A 86 -4.11 -12.49 -3.46
N PRO A 87 -3.53 -13.16 -4.47
CA PRO A 87 -4.27 -13.60 -5.65
C PRO A 87 -5.54 -14.40 -5.32
N GLU A 88 -5.53 -15.25 -4.28
CA GLU A 88 -6.69 -16.05 -3.89
C GLU A 88 -7.84 -15.16 -3.40
N ILE A 89 -7.52 -14.13 -2.59
CA ILE A 89 -8.50 -13.15 -2.11
C ILE A 89 -9.02 -12.31 -3.27
N MET A 90 -8.16 -11.94 -4.22
CA MET A 90 -8.54 -11.18 -5.40
C MET A 90 -9.52 -11.98 -6.27
N GLU A 91 -9.26 -13.28 -6.50
CA GLU A 91 -10.14 -14.18 -7.26
C GLU A 91 -11.49 -14.42 -6.55
N GLU A 92 -11.50 -14.44 -5.22
CA GLU A 92 -12.75 -14.52 -4.43
C GLU A 92 -13.62 -13.26 -4.61
N LEU A 93 -13.00 -12.07 -4.65
CA LEU A 93 -13.69 -10.80 -4.84
C LEU A 93 -14.09 -10.56 -6.30
N LEU A 94 -13.21 -10.92 -7.24
CA LEU A 94 -13.33 -10.67 -8.67
C LEU A 94 -13.00 -11.95 -9.43
N ASP A 95 -14.00 -12.81 -9.59
CA ASP A 95 -13.86 -14.11 -10.24
C ASP A 95 -13.58 -13.95 -11.75
N PRO A 96 -12.36 -14.28 -12.22
CA PRO A 96 -11.99 -14.12 -13.64
C PRO A 96 -12.81 -15.00 -14.59
N LEU A 97 -13.40 -16.09 -14.11
CA LEU A 97 -14.24 -16.97 -14.94
C LEU A 97 -15.62 -16.34 -15.19
N LYS A 98 -16.07 -15.47 -14.28
CA LYS A 98 -17.34 -14.73 -14.41
C LYS A 98 -17.16 -13.37 -15.08
N ILE A 99 -16.00 -12.75 -14.94
CA ILE A 99 -15.68 -11.42 -15.48
C ILE A 99 -14.88 -11.60 -16.78
N ASN A 100 -15.59 -11.63 -17.91
CA ASN A 100 -14.96 -11.81 -19.21
C ASN A 100 -14.70 -10.46 -19.90
N THR A 101 -15.51 -9.44 -19.58
CA THR A 101 -15.41 -8.08 -20.15
C THR A 101 -14.93 -7.03 -19.14
N ILE A 102 -14.35 -5.94 -19.62
CA ILE A 102 -14.00 -4.77 -18.80
C ILE A 102 -15.27 -4.09 -18.25
N SER A 103 -16.35 -4.09 -19.02
CA SER A 103 -17.66 -3.58 -18.59
C SER A 103 -18.26 -4.38 -17.42
N GLU A 104 -18.06 -5.71 -17.39
CA GLU A 104 -18.43 -6.54 -16.24
C GLU A 104 -17.57 -6.22 -15.02
N LEU A 105 -16.26 -6.05 -15.21
CA LEU A 105 -15.34 -5.67 -14.13
C LEU A 105 -15.76 -4.34 -13.50
N ASP A 106 -16.01 -3.32 -14.33
CA ASP A 106 -16.45 -2.00 -13.91
C ASP A 106 -17.74 -2.07 -13.07
N LYS A 107 -18.73 -2.84 -13.54
CA LYS A 107 -19.99 -3.06 -12.81
C LYS A 107 -19.79 -3.77 -11.48
N GLN A 108 -18.99 -4.84 -11.47
CA GLN A 108 -18.76 -5.65 -10.26
C GLN A 108 -18.01 -4.86 -9.19
N VAL A 109 -16.95 -4.15 -9.56
CA VAL A 109 -16.17 -3.35 -8.61
C VAL A 109 -17.01 -2.22 -8.01
N ASN A 110 -17.83 -1.55 -8.83
CA ASN A 110 -18.77 -0.54 -8.33
C ASN A 110 -19.90 -1.13 -7.48
N ALA A 111 -20.32 -2.37 -7.72
CA ALA A 111 -21.24 -3.08 -6.82
C ALA A 111 -20.59 -3.34 -5.46
N ILE A 112 -19.36 -3.88 -5.45
CA ILE A 112 -18.58 -4.12 -4.23
C ILE A 112 -18.40 -2.81 -3.45
N SER A 113 -17.94 -1.74 -4.09
CA SER A 113 -17.74 -0.43 -3.45
C SER A 113 -19.01 0.10 -2.78
N ARG A 114 -20.18 -0.05 -3.43
CA ARG A 114 -21.49 0.36 -2.90
C ARG A 114 -21.95 -0.54 -1.75
N GLU A 115 -21.84 -1.86 -1.91
CA GLU A 115 -22.19 -2.84 -0.86
C GLU A 115 -21.33 -2.64 0.40
N SER A 116 -20.05 -2.36 0.23
CA SER A 116 -19.11 -2.13 1.33
C SER A 116 -19.16 -0.72 1.92
N GLY A 117 -19.83 0.23 1.26
CA GLY A 117 -19.98 1.61 1.73
C GLY A 117 -18.70 2.44 1.65
N TRP A 118 -17.81 2.13 0.69
CA TRP A 118 -16.55 2.86 0.50
C TRP A 118 -16.73 4.22 -0.20
N ASN A 119 -17.92 4.46 -0.79
CA ASN A 119 -18.27 5.71 -1.47
C ASN A 119 -17.23 6.13 -2.52
N CYS A 120 -16.64 5.17 -3.20
CA CYS A 120 -15.74 5.39 -4.32
C CYS A 120 -16.40 4.90 -5.61
N GLU A 121 -16.16 5.58 -6.71
CA GLU A 121 -16.65 5.21 -8.03
C GLU A 121 -15.46 4.84 -8.90
N VAL A 122 -15.57 3.71 -9.58
CA VAL A 122 -14.58 3.22 -10.54
C VAL A 122 -15.15 3.42 -11.93
N SER A 123 -14.33 3.88 -12.86
CA SER A 123 -14.67 3.97 -14.27
C SER A 123 -13.50 3.44 -15.08
N ILE A 124 -13.73 2.38 -15.84
CA ILE A 124 -12.74 1.78 -16.71
C ILE A 124 -13.11 2.05 -18.17
N PHE A 125 -12.20 2.72 -18.90
CA PHE A 125 -12.36 2.99 -20.32
C PHE A 125 -11.32 2.19 -21.13
N CYS A 126 -11.79 1.46 -22.14
CA CYS A 126 -10.95 0.77 -23.12
C CYS A 126 -11.66 0.76 -24.48
N MET A 127 -10.89 0.52 -25.55
CA MET A 127 -11.44 0.44 -26.92
C MET A 127 -12.04 -0.94 -27.22
N ASP A 128 -11.37 -2.00 -26.75
CA ASP A 128 -11.83 -3.38 -26.82
C ASP A 128 -12.16 -3.86 -25.41
N ASP A 129 -13.41 -4.31 -25.22
CA ASP A 129 -13.95 -4.71 -23.92
C ASP A 129 -13.53 -6.13 -23.52
N MET A 130 -13.11 -6.96 -24.47
CA MET A 130 -12.71 -8.35 -24.26
C MET A 130 -11.19 -8.47 -24.14
N GLU A 131 -10.47 -7.89 -25.11
CA GLU A 131 -9.01 -7.94 -25.22
C GLU A 131 -8.41 -6.53 -25.36
N PRO A 132 -8.45 -5.71 -24.28
CA PRO A 132 -7.93 -4.36 -24.33
C PRO A 132 -6.41 -4.34 -24.58
N GLU A 133 -5.96 -3.58 -25.56
CA GLU A 133 -4.53 -3.22 -25.70
C GLU A 133 -4.12 -2.10 -24.74
N THR A 134 -5.07 -1.23 -24.41
CA THR A 134 -4.90 -0.12 -23.48
C THR A 134 -6.17 0.05 -22.64
N ALA A 135 -6.00 0.53 -21.42
CA ALA A 135 -7.11 0.86 -20.54
C ALA A 135 -6.79 2.12 -19.73
N ALA A 136 -7.81 2.92 -19.45
CA ALA A 136 -7.74 4.06 -18.55
C ALA A 136 -8.69 3.81 -17.38
N VAL A 137 -8.14 3.56 -16.20
CA VAL A 137 -8.88 3.36 -14.97
C VAL A 137 -8.92 4.69 -14.22
N THR A 138 -10.11 5.16 -13.88
CA THR A 138 -10.32 6.34 -13.04
C THR A 138 -11.06 5.94 -11.78
N ILE A 139 -10.54 6.33 -10.63
CA ILE A 139 -11.16 6.05 -9.32
C ILE A 139 -11.37 7.38 -8.63
N THR A 140 -12.61 7.68 -8.28
CA THR A 140 -13.00 8.91 -7.59
C THR A 140 -13.54 8.57 -6.20
N GLY A 141 -13.39 9.51 -5.27
CA GLY A 141 -13.86 9.35 -3.89
C GLY A 141 -13.17 10.32 -2.95
N GLU A 142 -13.67 10.47 -1.72
CA GLU A 142 -13.09 11.40 -0.75
C GLU A 142 -11.91 10.77 0.01
N ASN A 143 -11.98 9.48 0.34
CA ASN A 143 -10.98 8.79 1.14
C ASN A 143 -9.86 8.17 0.28
N GLU A 144 -8.63 8.65 0.46
CA GLU A 144 -7.45 8.15 -0.27
C GLU A 144 -7.20 6.66 -0.06
N LEU A 145 -7.35 6.15 1.16
CA LEU A 145 -7.09 4.73 1.45
C LEU A 145 -8.05 3.81 0.70
N TYR A 146 -9.32 4.21 0.59
CA TYR A 146 -10.32 3.44 -0.16
C TYR A 146 -10.06 3.49 -1.66
N ARG A 147 -9.66 4.67 -2.18
CA ARG A 147 -9.27 4.80 -3.59
C ARG A 147 -8.03 3.95 -3.91
N ASP A 148 -7.00 4.00 -3.08
CA ASP A 148 -5.77 3.22 -3.25
C ASP A 148 -6.05 1.71 -3.22
N PHE A 149 -6.90 1.25 -2.29
CA PHE A 149 -7.30 -0.15 -2.20
C PHE A 149 -8.05 -0.62 -3.45
N LEU A 150 -9.04 0.15 -3.91
CA LEU A 150 -9.76 -0.16 -5.15
C LEU A 150 -8.85 -0.11 -6.38
N ALA A 151 -7.90 0.83 -6.40
CA ALA A 151 -6.92 0.94 -7.47
C ALA A 151 -6.08 -0.33 -7.55
N GLN A 152 -5.55 -0.78 -6.42
CA GLN A 152 -4.82 -2.02 -6.35
C GLN A 152 -5.67 -3.20 -6.82
N LEU A 153 -6.90 -3.34 -6.33
CA LEU A 153 -7.79 -4.44 -6.71
C LEU A 153 -8.04 -4.51 -8.23
N VAL A 154 -8.41 -3.38 -8.83
CA VAL A 154 -8.72 -3.28 -10.27
C VAL A 154 -7.46 -3.49 -11.11
N ILE A 155 -6.36 -2.82 -10.78
CA ILE A 155 -5.14 -2.85 -11.57
C ILE A 155 -4.51 -4.24 -11.52
N MET A 156 -4.43 -4.87 -10.34
CA MET A 156 -3.89 -6.23 -10.23
C MET A 156 -4.74 -7.24 -11.00
N PHE A 157 -6.08 -7.10 -11.02
CA PHE A 157 -6.94 -7.93 -11.85
C PHE A 157 -6.61 -7.78 -13.34
N LEU A 158 -6.46 -6.54 -13.84
CA LEU A 158 -6.09 -6.27 -15.23
C LEU A 158 -4.71 -6.81 -15.60
N VAL A 159 -3.76 -6.74 -14.65
CA VAL A 159 -2.41 -7.28 -14.83
C VAL A 159 -2.43 -8.79 -14.97
N TYR A 160 -3.11 -9.49 -14.07
CA TYR A 160 -3.10 -10.94 -14.06
C TYR A 160 -3.99 -11.57 -15.14
N ASN A 161 -5.13 -10.95 -15.46
CA ASN A 161 -6.14 -11.57 -16.33
C ASN A 161 -6.20 -10.99 -17.74
N LYS A 162 -5.68 -9.77 -17.97
CA LYS A 162 -5.72 -9.08 -19.28
C LYS A 162 -4.34 -8.75 -19.84
N GLY A 163 -3.26 -9.05 -19.11
CA GLY A 163 -1.88 -8.83 -19.58
C GLY A 163 -1.51 -7.35 -19.78
N LEU A 164 -2.20 -6.46 -19.08
CA LEU A 164 -1.92 -5.03 -19.04
C LEU A 164 -0.93 -4.70 -17.91
N ASP A 165 -0.11 -3.66 -18.05
CA ASP A 165 0.69 -3.13 -16.93
C ASP A 165 0.59 -1.60 -16.89
N ILE A 166 0.95 -1.02 -15.75
CA ILE A 166 0.90 0.42 -15.54
C ILE A 166 1.86 1.12 -16.52
N ASP A 167 1.32 2.09 -17.25
CA ASP A 167 2.11 3.02 -18.06
C ASP A 167 2.35 4.32 -17.29
N VAL A 168 1.27 4.98 -16.86
CA VAL A 168 1.33 6.28 -16.19
C VAL A 168 0.24 6.40 -15.13
N ILE A 169 0.58 7.05 -14.00
CA ILE A 169 -0.34 7.37 -12.92
C ILE A 169 -0.46 8.89 -12.76
N HIS A 170 -1.69 9.39 -12.65
CA HIS A 170 -1.99 10.77 -12.33
C HIS A 170 -2.87 10.85 -11.09
N GLY A 171 -2.31 11.35 -9.99
CA GLY A 171 -3.04 11.64 -8.75
C GLY A 171 -3.64 13.05 -8.76
N ARG A 172 -4.86 13.16 -8.22
CA ARG A 172 -5.55 14.40 -7.85
C ARG A 172 -6.14 14.26 -6.44
N ALA A 173 -6.56 15.36 -5.82
CA ALA A 173 -7.04 15.35 -4.44
C ALA A 173 -8.17 14.32 -4.16
N THR A 174 -9.10 14.16 -5.09
CA THR A 174 -10.28 13.29 -4.97
C THR A 174 -10.37 12.22 -6.04
N SER A 175 -9.32 12.05 -6.85
CA SER A 175 -9.30 11.03 -7.91
C SER A 175 -7.90 10.57 -8.26
N VAL A 176 -7.78 9.32 -8.68
CA VAL A 176 -6.57 8.79 -9.31
C VAL A 176 -6.95 8.26 -10.68
N ARG A 177 -6.13 8.57 -11.69
CA ARG A 177 -6.27 8.04 -13.03
C ARG A 177 -5.02 7.28 -13.41
N ILE A 178 -5.19 6.04 -13.82
CA ILE A 178 -4.12 5.11 -14.15
C ILE A 178 -4.30 4.66 -15.59
N TYR A 179 -3.29 4.88 -16.41
CA TYR A 179 -3.25 4.38 -17.78
C TYR A 179 -2.45 3.09 -17.81
N LEU A 180 -2.99 2.11 -18.51
CA LEU A 180 -2.38 0.80 -18.70
C LEU A 180 -2.18 0.52 -20.19
N LYS A 181 -1.14 -0.26 -20.48
CA LYS A 181 -0.83 -0.76 -21.82
C LYS A 181 -0.48 -2.23 -21.76
N LYS A 182 -0.73 -2.94 -22.88
CA LYS A 182 -0.36 -4.34 -23.03
C LYS A 182 1.15 -4.51 -22.87
N LEU A 183 1.53 -5.57 -22.16
CA LEU A 183 2.94 -5.95 -22.04
C LEU A 183 3.46 -6.41 -23.41
N GLU A 184 4.65 -5.92 -23.77
CA GLU A 184 5.38 -6.47 -24.92
C GLU A 184 5.83 -7.90 -24.61
N GLU A 185 5.84 -8.76 -25.64
CA GLU A 185 6.26 -10.15 -25.49
C GLU A 185 7.64 -10.26 -24.83
N GLY A 186 7.73 -11.09 -23.78
CA GLY A 186 8.96 -11.31 -23.02
C GLY A 186 9.25 -10.28 -21.92
N LYS A 187 8.46 -9.20 -21.77
CA LYS A 187 8.56 -8.31 -20.60
C LYS A 187 7.77 -8.87 -19.42
N ARG A 188 8.34 -8.77 -18.22
CA ARG A 188 7.70 -9.18 -16.96
C ARG A 188 6.86 -8.02 -16.42
N CYS A 189 5.69 -8.30 -15.84
CA CYS A 189 4.88 -7.30 -15.12
C CYS A 189 5.71 -6.70 -13.98
N CYS A 190 6.13 -5.43 -14.11
CA CYS A 190 7.02 -4.79 -13.15
C CYS A 190 6.38 -3.55 -12.54
N ALA A 191 5.69 -2.72 -13.32
CA ALA A 191 5.26 -1.40 -12.86
C ALA A 191 4.15 -1.49 -11.79
N ALA A 192 3.16 -2.35 -11.98
CA ALA A 192 2.11 -2.57 -10.98
C ALA A 192 2.64 -3.13 -9.65
N ASN A 193 3.58 -4.09 -9.72
CA ASN A 193 4.20 -4.66 -8.52
C ASN A 193 5.12 -3.66 -7.81
N GLU A 194 5.84 -2.82 -8.55
CA GLU A 194 6.63 -1.73 -7.99
C GLU A 194 5.76 -0.68 -7.32
N HIS A 195 4.58 -0.37 -7.88
CA HIS A 195 3.68 0.63 -7.33
C HIS A 195 2.88 0.14 -6.11
N PHE A 196 2.24 -1.02 -6.22
CA PHE A 196 1.33 -1.55 -5.19
C PHE A 196 1.96 -2.62 -4.29
N GLY A 197 3.06 -3.23 -4.70
CA GLY A 197 3.67 -4.39 -4.06
C GLY A 197 5.10 -4.17 -3.57
N TYR A 198 5.55 -2.93 -3.38
CA TYR A 198 6.93 -2.60 -3.00
C TYR A 198 7.37 -3.17 -1.64
N LEU A 199 6.46 -3.67 -0.80
CA LEU A 199 6.76 -4.37 0.45
C LEU A 199 6.55 -5.89 0.39
N LYS A 200 6.19 -6.46 -0.78
CA LYS A 200 5.91 -7.90 -0.93
C LYS A 200 7.04 -8.77 -0.36
N ASP A 201 8.25 -8.57 -0.88
CA ASP A 201 9.41 -9.36 -0.51
C ASP A 201 9.85 -9.09 0.94
N VAL A 202 9.69 -7.84 1.39
CA VAL A 202 9.99 -7.43 2.76
C VAL A 202 9.12 -8.19 3.75
N VAL A 203 7.79 -8.16 3.57
CA VAL A 203 6.85 -8.84 4.45
C VAL A 203 7.07 -10.35 4.44
N PHE A 204 7.35 -10.93 3.27
CA PHE A 204 7.68 -12.35 3.16
C PHE A 204 8.95 -12.71 3.94
N GLU A 205 10.03 -11.91 3.82
CA GLU A 205 11.27 -12.12 4.56
C GLU A 205 11.06 -11.95 6.08
N PHE A 206 10.31 -10.92 6.50
CA PHE A 206 9.96 -10.72 7.91
C PHE A 206 9.14 -11.88 8.49
N ALA A 207 8.18 -12.41 7.73
CA ALA A 207 7.38 -13.55 8.14
C ALA A 207 8.24 -14.83 8.23
N SER A 208 9.11 -15.07 7.25
CA SER A 208 9.96 -16.27 7.17
C SER A 208 11.01 -16.36 8.29
N LYS A 209 11.49 -15.21 8.79
CA LYS A 209 12.52 -15.12 9.84
C LYS A 209 12.12 -14.19 10.98
N LYS A 210 10.88 -14.32 11.47
CA LYS A 210 10.28 -13.44 12.47
C LYS A 210 11.15 -13.19 13.69
N ASP A 211 11.67 -14.24 14.33
CA ASP A 211 12.44 -14.09 15.57
C ASP A 211 13.79 -13.41 15.34
N PHE A 212 14.44 -13.70 14.21
CA PHE A 212 15.67 -13.03 13.80
C PHE A 212 15.45 -11.51 13.69
N TRP A 213 14.45 -11.09 12.91
CA TRP A 213 14.18 -9.67 12.68
C TRP A 213 13.71 -8.95 13.95
N LYS A 214 12.87 -9.60 14.76
CA LYS A 214 12.44 -9.08 16.06
C LYS A 214 13.65 -8.80 16.97
N ASN A 215 14.53 -9.78 17.13
CA ASN A 215 15.72 -9.66 17.97
C ASN A 215 16.69 -8.61 17.42
N LEU A 216 16.90 -8.59 16.09
CA LEU A 216 17.77 -7.61 15.44
C LEU A 216 17.29 -6.18 15.69
N ILE A 217 15.99 -5.91 15.51
CA ILE A 217 15.40 -4.59 15.79
C ILE A 217 15.58 -4.20 17.26
N GLU A 218 15.41 -5.14 18.18
CA GLU A 218 15.61 -4.89 19.60
C GLU A 218 17.06 -4.49 19.92
N ILE A 219 18.03 -5.21 19.34
CA ILE A 219 19.46 -4.91 19.47
C ILE A 219 19.75 -3.50 18.93
N TYR A 220 19.37 -3.21 17.68
CA TYR A 220 19.61 -1.89 17.06
C TYR A 220 18.97 -0.76 17.85
N ARG A 221 17.73 -0.93 18.30
CA ARG A 221 17.01 0.07 19.09
C ARG A 221 17.66 0.32 20.45
N SER A 222 18.15 -0.72 21.13
CA SER A 222 18.84 -0.56 22.42
C SER A 222 20.16 0.21 22.31
N MET A 223 20.79 0.16 21.13
CA MET A 223 22.02 0.89 20.81
C MET A 223 21.75 2.25 20.15
N ASN A 224 20.49 2.71 20.11
CA ASN A 224 20.07 3.93 19.40
C ASN A 224 20.56 4.00 17.95
N TYR A 225 20.56 2.85 17.26
CA TYR A 225 21.04 2.69 15.89
C TYR A 225 22.50 3.17 15.69
N ASN A 226 23.31 3.19 16.75
CA ASN A 226 24.74 3.46 16.69
C ASN A 226 25.52 2.13 16.63
N MET A 227 25.25 1.35 15.59
CA MET A 227 25.85 0.04 15.34
C MET A 227 26.14 -0.10 13.85
N VAL A 228 27.21 -0.80 13.50
CA VAL A 228 27.55 -1.11 12.11
C VAL A 228 27.18 -2.57 11.83
N SER A 229 26.49 -2.80 10.71
CA SER A 229 26.36 -4.15 10.14
C SER A 229 27.58 -4.45 9.28
N ILE A 230 28.27 -5.56 9.54
CA ILE A 230 29.37 -6.04 8.71
C ILE A 230 29.14 -7.49 8.30
N HIS A 231 29.59 -7.86 7.11
CA HIS A 231 29.57 -9.24 6.65
C HIS A 231 30.50 -10.10 7.50
N LYS A 232 30.21 -11.40 7.64
CA LYS A 232 31.02 -12.29 8.48
C LYS A 232 32.47 -12.36 8.01
N ASP A 233 32.69 -12.41 6.70
CA ASP A 233 34.04 -12.45 6.11
C ASP A 233 34.79 -11.14 6.37
N GLN A 234 34.11 -9.98 6.30
CA GLN A 234 34.71 -8.69 6.70
C GLN A 234 35.13 -8.72 8.16
N TYR A 235 34.27 -9.25 9.04
CA TYR A 235 34.57 -9.34 10.46
C TYR A 235 35.77 -10.25 10.75
N GLU A 236 35.87 -11.38 10.04
CA GLU A 236 37.01 -12.30 10.15
C GLU A 236 38.33 -11.64 9.74
N GLU A 237 38.35 -10.88 8.65
CA GLU A 237 39.54 -10.14 8.21
C GLU A 237 39.92 -9.03 9.19
N ILE A 238 38.94 -8.34 9.76
CA ILE A 238 39.18 -7.35 10.83
C ILE A 238 39.81 -8.04 12.05
N LEU A 239 39.34 -9.22 12.44
CA LEU A 239 39.93 -10.01 13.53
C LEU A 239 41.35 -10.47 13.21
N ALA A 240 41.65 -10.76 11.94
CA ALA A 240 42.98 -11.09 11.45
C ALA A 240 43.93 -9.87 11.38
N GLY A 241 43.40 -8.65 11.51
CA GLY A 241 44.16 -7.40 11.40
C GLY A 241 44.45 -6.95 9.97
N ASN A 242 43.79 -7.55 8.98
CA ASN A 242 43.96 -7.24 7.57
C ASN A 242 43.08 -6.05 7.15
N VAL A 243 43.54 -5.31 6.13
CA VAL A 243 42.71 -4.32 5.44
C VAL A 243 41.93 -5.04 4.35
N PHE A 244 40.64 -5.20 4.56
CA PHE A 244 39.76 -5.92 3.63
C PHE A 244 39.01 -4.95 2.72
N VAL A 245 38.89 -5.32 1.44
CA VAL A 245 38.01 -4.66 0.48
C VAL A 245 36.84 -5.59 0.21
N ASP A 246 35.65 -5.26 0.73
CA ASP A 246 34.49 -6.11 0.55
C ASP A 246 33.90 -5.96 -0.84
N LYS A 247 34.34 -6.84 -1.72
CA LYS A 247 33.79 -6.99 -3.07
C LYS A 247 32.55 -7.88 -3.04
N GLY A 248 32.51 -8.85 -2.12
CA GLY A 248 31.53 -9.93 -2.10
C GLY A 248 30.10 -9.43 -1.94
N ILE A 249 29.89 -8.38 -1.13
CA ILE A 249 28.56 -7.78 -0.99
C ILE A 249 28.05 -7.18 -2.32
N PHE A 250 28.91 -6.47 -3.05
CA PHE A 250 28.54 -5.85 -4.33
C PHE A 250 28.34 -6.88 -5.42
N GLU A 251 29.16 -7.92 -5.43
CA GLU A 251 29.06 -9.02 -6.39
C GLU A 251 27.80 -9.86 -6.16
N SER A 252 27.45 -10.11 -4.90
CA SER A 252 26.22 -10.80 -4.51
C SER A 252 24.97 -10.00 -4.89
N LEU A 253 24.97 -8.70 -4.61
CA LEU A 253 23.83 -7.81 -4.90
C LEU A 253 23.64 -7.58 -6.41
N SER A 254 24.73 -7.39 -7.17
CA SER A 254 24.67 -7.15 -8.62
C SER A 254 24.62 -8.45 -9.45
N ARG A 255 24.97 -9.59 -8.85
CA ARG A 255 25.20 -10.88 -9.53
C ARG A 255 26.28 -10.80 -10.63
N GLN A 256 27.19 -9.84 -10.52
CA GLN A 256 28.28 -9.58 -11.46
C GLN A 256 29.58 -9.39 -10.69
N HIS A 257 30.71 -9.70 -11.31
CA HIS A 257 32.01 -9.37 -10.72
C HIS A 257 32.15 -7.85 -10.59
N ILE A 258 32.81 -7.34 -9.53
CA ILE A 258 32.83 -5.91 -9.21
C ILE A 258 33.37 -5.03 -10.35
N SER A 259 34.32 -5.54 -11.12
CA SER A 259 34.90 -4.82 -12.28
C SER A 259 33.99 -4.75 -13.50
N SER A 260 32.92 -5.55 -13.53
CA SER A 260 31.95 -5.60 -14.63
C SER A 260 30.73 -4.71 -14.37
N ILE A 261 30.54 -4.25 -13.12
CA ILE A 261 29.42 -3.39 -12.75
C ILE A 261 29.68 -1.99 -13.34
N PRO A 262 28.75 -1.43 -14.14
CA PRO A 262 28.86 -0.07 -14.64
C PRO A 262 29.05 0.93 -13.49
N HIS A 263 29.95 1.89 -13.66
CA HIS A 263 30.37 2.75 -12.55
C HIS A 263 29.21 3.48 -11.85
N GLN A 264 28.28 4.05 -12.61
CA GLN A 264 27.12 4.76 -12.04
C GLN A 264 26.18 3.83 -11.26
N GLU A 265 26.03 2.58 -11.72
CA GLU A 265 25.28 1.55 -11.00
C GLU A 265 26.02 1.15 -9.73
N PHE A 266 27.35 0.97 -9.80
CA PHE A 266 28.20 0.69 -8.65
C PHE A 266 28.13 1.80 -7.59
N LEU A 267 28.21 3.07 -7.96
CA LEU A 267 28.10 4.20 -7.03
C LEU A 267 26.72 4.26 -6.36
N SER A 268 25.66 3.99 -7.13
CA SER A 268 24.30 3.91 -6.58
C SER A 268 24.16 2.76 -5.58
N LEU A 269 24.76 1.61 -5.88
CA LEU A 269 24.79 0.44 -5.00
C LEU A 269 25.64 0.71 -3.74
N LEU A 270 26.81 1.33 -3.89
CA LEU A 270 27.70 1.75 -2.80
C LEU A 270 26.96 2.63 -1.80
N LYS A 271 26.31 3.69 -2.31
CA LYS A 271 25.49 4.60 -1.51
C LYS A 271 24.42 3.84 -0.74
N LYS A 272 23.58 3.08 -1.44
CA LYS A 272 22.48 2.34 -0.82
C LYS A 272 22.98 1.37 0.25
N THR A 273 24.00 0.58 -0.06
CA THR A 273 24.50 -0.48 0.82
C THR A 273 25.20 0.07 2.04
N HIS A 274 26.16 0.97 1.89
CA HIS A 274 26.94 1.46 3.03
C HIS A 274 26.15 2.41 3.95
N GLU A 275 25.20 3.19 3.42
CA GLU A 275 24.24 3.94 4.26
C GLU A 275 23.34 2.97 5.04
N SER A 276 22.86 1.89 4.40
CA SER A 276 22.01 0.88 5.08
C SER A 276 22.78 0.08 6.15
N MET A 277 24.07 -0.18 5.94
CA MET A 277 24.95 -0.85 6.91
C MET A 277 25.41 0.07 8.04
N GLN A 278 25.11 1.38 7.94
CA GLN A 278 25.57 2.43 8.86
C GLN A 278 27.11 2.48 8.98
N LEU A 279 27.81 2.06 7.92
CA LEU A 279 29.27 2.23 7.81
C LEU A 279 29.64 3.71 7.68
N ILE A 280 28.74 4.50 7.11
CA ILE A 280 28.84 5.95 6.97
C ILE A 280 27.46 6.57 7.23
N ASP A 281 27.41 7.88 7.46
CA ASP A 281 26.15 8.57 7.72
C ASP A 281 25.42 8.91 6.40
N LYS A 282 26.18 9.36 5.40
CA LYS A 282 25.63 9.79 4.11
C LYS A 282 26.70 9.79 3.01
N ILE A 283 26.32 9.44 1.80
CA ILE A 283 27.10 9.62 0.57
C ILE A 283 26.34 10.56 -0.37
N GLU A 284 27.01 11.60 -0.86
CA GLU A 284 26.51 12.46 -1.93
C GLU A 284 27.35 12.20 -3.18
N LEU A 285 26.67 11.93 -4.29
CA LEU A 285 27.27 11.63 -5.58
C LEU A 285 27.13 12.87 -6.48
N PHE A 286 28.25 13.37 -6.98
CA PHE A 286 28.33 14.42 -7.98
C PHE A 286 28.99 13.85 -9.24
N ASP A 287 28.95 14.59 -10.36
CA ASP A 287 29.45 14.09 -11.65
C ASP A 287 30.90 13.56 -11.58
N ASN A 288 31.76 14.25 -10.82
CA ASN A 288 33.19 13.90 -10.70
C ASN A 288 33.67 13.73 -9.25
N GLU A 289 32.79 13.89 -8.27
CA GLU A 289 33.14 13.88 -6.85
C GLU A 289 32.18 13.01 -6.03
N ILE A 290 32.71 12.40 -4.98
CA ILE A 290 31.94 11.64 -4.00
C ILE A 290 32.25 12.21 -2.63
N ASN A 291 31.21 12.70 -1.95
CA ASN A 291 31.30 13.22 -0.60
C ASN A 291 30.73 12.20 0.38
N ILE A 292 31.55 11.77 1.34
CA ILE A 292 31.21 10.74 2.31
C ILE A 292 31.24 11.36 3.71
N TYR A 293 30.06 11.52 4.31
CA TYR A 293 29.86 12.06 5.64
C TYR A 293 29.94 10.95 6.68
N HIS A 294 30.65 11.21 7.76
CA HIS A 294 30.81 10.27 8.86
C HIS A 294 30.92 10.97 10.22
N ASN A 295 30.64 10.23 11.27
CA ASN A 295 30.70 10.69 12.66
C ASN A 295 31.88 10.08 13.46
N TYR A 296 32.77 9.34 12.78
CA TYR A 296 33.97 8.76 13.39
C TYR A 296 34.89 9.84 14.00
N LYS A 297 35.29 9.63 15.25
CA LYS A 297 36.13 10.57 16.02
C LYS A 297 37.62 10.24 15.98
N LEU A 298 37.96 8.99 15.69
CA LEU A 298 39.34 8.53 15.66
C LEU A 298 39.95 8.82 14.29
N GLU A 299 40.93 9.71 14.23
CA GLU A 299 41.57 10.12 12.97
C GLU A 299 42.13 8.92 12.18
N LYS A 300 42.76 7.97 12.88
CA LYS A 300 43.27 6.73 12.26
C LYS A 300 42.15 5.91 11.60
N ALA A 301 40.93 5.91 12.17
CA ALA A 301 39.80 5.23 11.56
C ALA A 301 39.33 5.96 10.29
N VAL A 302 39.30 7.29 10.31
CA VAL A 302 38.96 8.11 9.13
C VAL A 302 39.96 7.89 8.00
N GLN A 303 41.25 7.85 8.30
CA GLN A 303 42.28 7.55 7.31
C GLN A 303 42.10 6.14 6.72
N ARG A 304 41.85 5.12 7.55
CA ARG A 304 41.56 3.76 7.07
C ARG A 304 40.30 3.69 6.22
N LEU A 305 39.28 4.45 6.58
CA LEU A 305 38.04 4.54 5.80
C LEU A 305 38.30 5.15 4.42
N LEU A 306 39.13 6.20 4.35
CA LEU A 306 39.56 6.78 3.07
C LEU A 306 40.31 5.73 2.21
N GLU A 307 41.29 5.04 2.79
CA GLU A 307 42.05 3.98 2.10
C GLU A 307 41.13 2.86 1.59
N TYR A 308 40.14 2.49 2.39
CA TYR A 308 39.13 1.48 2.03
C TYR A 308 38.31 1.91 0.81
N TYR A 309 37.74 3.12 0.80
CA TYR A 309 36.93 3.59 -0.33
C TYR A 309 37.74 3.74 -1.61
N ILE A 310 38.98 4.26 -1.54
CA ILE A 310 39.88 4.31 -2.69
C ILE A 310 40.12 2.90 -3.24
N SER A 311 40.42 1.94 -2.37
CA SER A 311 40.70 0.56 -2.77
C SER A 311 39.48 -0.13 -3.40
N LEU A 312 38.29 0.17 -2.88
CA LEU A 312 37.02 -0.35 -3.38
C LEU A 312 36.66 0.22 -4.75
N LEU A 313 36.82 1.53 -4.96
CA LEU A 313 36.60 2.18 -6.26
C LEU A 313 37.61 1.69 -7.30
N ASN A 314 38.87 1.51 -6.90
CA ASN A 314 39.90 0.89 -7.74
C ASN A 314 39.53 -0.54 -8.14
N ALA A 315 38.90 -1.32 -7.25
CA ALA A 315 38.43 -2.67 -7.57
C ALA A 315 37.30 -2.69 -8.61
N ASN A 316 36.45 -1.66 -8.64
CA ASN A 316 35.48 -1.43 -9.73
C ASN A 316 36.15 -0.93 -11.04
N GLY A 317 37.45 -0.59 -11.00
CA GLY A 317 38.22 -0.15 -12.17
C GLY A 317 38.40 1.37 -12.29
N HIS A 318 37.99 2.14 -11.27
CA HIS A 318 38.00 3.59 -11.31
C HIS A 318 38.96 4.19 -10.28
N GLN A 319 39.86 5.05 -10.74
CA GLN A 319 40.86 5.70 -9.90
C GLN A 319 40.32 6.99 -9.30
N TYR A 320 40.42 7.09 -7.97
CA TYR A 320 40.04 8.26 -7.20
C TYR A 320 41.20 8.70 -6.32
N GLU A 321 41.34 10.01 -6.18
CA GLU A 321 42.16 10.62 -5.14
C GLU A 321 41.24 11.15 -4.04
N GLY A 322 41.68 11.08 -2.79
CA GLY A 322 40.84 11.50 -1.67
C GLY A 322 41.54 12.40 -0.67
N LYS A 323 40.75 13.28 -0.07
CA LYS A 323 41.12 14.12 1.08
C LYS A 323 40.09 13.88 2.18
N TYR A 324 40.51 14.04 3.43
CA TYR A 324 39.61 13.87 4.57
C TYR A 324 39.76 15.02 5.57
N SER A 325 38.72 15.20 6.36
CA SER A 325 38.62 16.12 7.49
C SER A 325 37.96 15.40 8.67
N THR A 326 37.54 16.14 9.70
CA THR A 326 36.96 15.56 10.92
C THR A 326 35.63 14.84 10.71
N SER A 327 34.87 15.14 9.66
CA SER A 327 33.52 14.57 9.44
C SER A 327 33.17 14.33 7.97
N LEU A 328 34.16 14.47 7.07
CA LEU A 328 33.95 14.41 5.64
C LEU A 328 35.18 13.84 4.94
N ILE A 329 34.94 12.87 4.07
CA ILE A 329 35.88 12.39 3.06
C ILE A 329 35.38 12.85 1.70
N VAL A 330 36.26 13.47 0.91
CA VAL A 330 35.98 13.91 -0.47
C VAL A 330 36.86 13.09 -1.40
N LEU A 331 36.26 12.41 -2.36
CA LEU A 331 36.93 11.62 -3.39
C LEU A 331 36.69 12.29 -4.75
N SER A 332 37.76 12.60 -5.48
CA SER A 332 37.70 13.19 -6.83
C SER A 332 38.22 12.21 -7.86
N HIS A 333 37.49 12.04 -8.96
CA HIS A 333 37.85 11.09 -10.02
C HIS A 333 39.14 11.53 -10.74
N ALA A 334 40.11 10.63 -10.89
CA ALA A 334 41.46 10.98 -11.36
C ALA A 334 41.51 11.44 -12.84
N CYS A 335 40.58 11.02 -13.70
CA CYS A 335 40.54 11.43 -15.11
C CYS A 335 40.22 12.92 -15.35
N CYS A 336 39.83 13.71 -14.34
CA CYS A 336 39.40 15.09 -14.51
C CYS A 336 40.49 16.15 -14.27
N ARG A 337 41.76 15.75 -14.20
CA ARG A 337 42.90 16.68 -14.29
C ARG A 337 43.36 16.83 -15.75
N THR A 338 42.57 17.54 -16.55
CA THR A 338 43.00 18.10 -17.85
C THR A 338 42.48 19.51 -18.00
#